data_AF-A0A846TAW4-F1
#
_entry.id   AF-A0A846TAW4-F1
#
_cell.length_a   1.000
_cell.length_b   1.000
_cell.length_c   1.000
_cell.angle_alpha   90.00
_cell.angle_beta   90.00
_cell.angle_gamma   90.00
#
_symmetry.space_group_name_H-M   'P 1'
#
loop_
_entity.id
_entity.type
_entity.pdbx_description
1 polymer ?
#
loop_
_entity_poly.entity_id
_entity_poly.type
_entity_poly.pdbx_seq_one_letter_code
_entity_poly.pdbx_strand_id
1 'polypeptide(L)'
;MARQERELHPKDEEKRLKDELMEARKKRDRTSQHLIEKKLVKLYVSQAEYFKMAEKPDPNIAKRYLETALRIQKDHPVANYRLGYLFYRNNEYTKAIFHFGKALDGSATEGLNDTQTMLANMFMVNCGIRIAKESILEIQSIEENLYSDLEKERVQKYRNEILVLDEDVFERMFYRKIENGMASRISESEFAVFQPKGKQVMLRISDQGREILFPDGFTLSLNPVSFYLFYGLLTAEEFLTYRDLKRKITMWSELEVTEDNIRQMISRYSRNIPLWNVFFPSTSVVNPESNRRVAGFMLAEGFSSCILCRGDEVLPGEL
;
A
#
# COMPACT_ATOMS: atom_id res chain seq x y z
N MET A 1 -21.39 24.92 -24.46
CA MET A 1 -19.93 25.18 -24.56
C MET A 1 -19.27 24.55 -23.35
N ALA A 2 -18.59 23.42 -23.57
CA ALA A 2 -17.94 22.64 -22.52
C ALA A 2 -16.66 23.35 -22.07
N ARG A 3 -16.65 23.86 -20.83
CA ARG A 3 -15.40 24.12 -20.13
C ARG A 3 -14.81 22.74 -19.82
N GLN A 4 -13.74 22.37 -20.53
CA GLN A 4 -12.87 21.28 -20.10
C GLN A 4 -12.35 21.65 -18.71
N GLU A 5 -12.96 21.06 -17.69
CA GLU A 5 -12.44 21.04 -16.34
C GLU A 5 -11.10 20.32 -16.41
N ARG A 6 -10.00 21.06 -16.17
CA ARG A 6 -8.68 20.47 -16.05
C ARG A 6 -8.71 19.58 -14.82
N GLU A 7 -8.76 18.28 -15.03
CA GLU A 7 -8.30 17.30 -14.05
C GLU A 7 -6.91 17.77 -13.60
N LEU A 8 -6.76 18.22 -12.35
CA LEU A 8 -5.45 18.55 -11.79
C LEU A 8 -4.68 17.24 -11.70
N HIS A 9 -3.90 16.95 -12.73
CA HIS A 9 -3.05 15.77 -12.78
C HIS A 9 -2.06 15.89 -11.61
N PRO A 10 -1.59 14.78 -10.99
CA PRO A 10 -0.53 14.85 -9.97
C PRO A 10 0.73 15.65 -10.38
N LYS A 11 0.90 15.87 -11.69
CA LYS A 11 1.95 16.71 -12.29
C LYS A 11 1.66 18.21 -12.19
N ASP A 12 0.40 18.60 -12.26
CA ASP A 12 -0.04 20.00 -12.11
C ASP A 12 0.13 20.47 -10.66
N GLU A 13 -0.20 19.60 -9.70
CA GLU A 13 0.01 19.85 -8.28
C GLU A 13 1.50 19.92 -7.91
N GLU A 14 2.30 18.98 -8.42
CA GLU A 14 3.75 19.00 -8.26
C GLU A 14 4.36 20.30 -8.82
N LYS A 15 3.90 20.74 -10.00
CA LYS A 15 4.35 21.99 -10.61
C LYS A 15 3.98 23.19 -9.75
N ARG A 16 2.74 23.26 -9.27
CA ARG A 16 2.27 24.33 -8.38
C ARG A 16 3.14 24.45 -7.13
N LEU A 17 3.38 23.34 -6.43
CA LEU A 17 4.20 23.33 -5.22
C LEU A 17 5.66 23.70 -5.50
N LYS A 18 6.22 23.30 -6.65
CA LYS A 18 7.58 23.73 -7.06
C LYS A 18 7.66 25.22 -7.34
N ASP A 19 6.66 25.79 -8.00
CA ASP A 19 6.58 27.22 -8.28
C ASP A 19 6.45 28.01 -6.97
N GLU A 20 5.58 27.57 -6.05
CA GLU A 20 5.45 28.14 -4.70
C GLU A 20 6.77 28.07 -3.92
N LEU A 21 7.48 26.94 -3.98
CA LEU A 21 8.78 26.77 -3.33
C LEU A 21 9.82 27.74 -3.90
N MET A 22 9.82 27.94 -5.21
CA MET A 22 10.73 28.88 -5.86
C MET A 22 10.47 30.31 -5.39
N GLU A 23 9.21 30.73 -5.30
CA GLU A 23 8.84 32.05 -4.79
C GLU A 23 9.18 32.23 -3.31
N ALA A 24 8.95 31.20 -2.48
CA ALA A 24 9.34 31.23 -1.08
C ALA A 24 10.87 31.34 -0.90
N ARG A 25 11.65 30.68 -1.77
CA ARG A 25 13.12 30.81 -1.83
C ARG A 25 13.56 32.22 -2.23
N LYS A 26 12.94 32.83 -3.25
CA LYS A 26 13.21 34.22 -3.64
C LYS A 26 12.94 35.21 -2.50
N LYS A 27 11.83 35.00 -1.77
CA LYS A 27 11.44 35.80 -0.60
C LYS A 27 12.24 35.49 0.67
N ARG A 28 13.12 34.47 0.64
CA ARG A 28 13.86 33.95 1.80
C ARG A 28 12.97 33.55 2.98
N ASP A 29 11.72 33.20 2.69
CA ASP A 29 10.76 32.75 3.70
C ASP A 29 11.02 31.27 4.04
N ARG A 30 11.75 31.04 5.12
CA ARG A 30 12.14 29.69 5.55
C ARG A 30 10.95 28.86 6.06
N THR A 31 9.97 29.51 6.67
CA THR A 31 8.79 28.81 7.21
C THR A 31 7.92 28.27 6.09
N SER A 32 7.65 29.10 5.08
CA SER A 32 6.91 28.67 3.89
C SER A 32 7.68 27.62 3.09
N GLN A 33 9.00 27.75 2.96
CA GLN A 33 9.85 26.72 2.32
C GLN A 33 9.67 25.36 3.00
N HIS A 34 9.81 25.31 4.33
CA HIS A 34 9.66 24.07 5.09
C HIS A 34 8.28 23.44 4.94
N LEU A 35 7.22 24.25 4.99
CA LEU A 35 5.85 23.76 4.83
C LEU A 35 5.60 23.19 3.42
N ILE A 36 6.10 23.86 2.38
CA ILE A 36 5.97 23.41 0.99
C ILE A 36 6.81 22.15 0.75
N GLU A 37 8.01 22.06 1.32
CA GLU A 37 8.86 20.88 1.25
C GLU A 37 8.17 19.66 1.90
N LYS A 38 7.53 19.82 3.06
CA LYS A 38 6.69 18.77 3.67
C LYS A 38 5.55 18.33 2.74
N LYS A 39 4.84 19.27 2.11
CA LYS A 39 3.78 18.95 1.15
C LYS A 39 4.30 18.17 -0.06
N LEU A 40 5.46 18.57 -0.60
CA LEU A 40 6.12 17.87 -1.70
C LEU A 40 6.53 16.45 -1.30
N VAL A 41 7.12 16.26 -0.13
CA VAL A 41 7.47 14.93 0.40
C VAL A 41 6.22 14.05 0.48
N LYS A 42 5.14 14.55 1.08
CA LYS A 42 3.87 13.83 1.17
C LYS A 42 3.29 13.49 -0.20
N LEU A 43 3.33 14.44 -1.14
CA LEU A 43 2.88 14.22 -2.53
C LEU A 43 3.68 13.10 -3.19
N TYR A 44 5.01 13.12 -3.11
CA TYR A 44 5.85 12.10 -3.74
C TYR A 44 5.68 10.72 -3.10
N VAL A 45 5.54 10.64 -1.77
CA VAL A 45 5.24 9.37 -1.08
C VAL A 45 3.87 8.82 -1.50
N SER A 46 2.88 9.70 -1.66
CA SER A 46 1.55 9.33 -2.14
C SER A 46 1.55 8.92 -3.61
N GLN A 47 2.34 9.59 -4.46
CA GLN A 47 2.52 9.21 -5.86
C GLN A 47 3.25 7.86 -5.99
N ALA A 48 4.28 7.61 -5.19
CA ALA A 48 4.93 6.30 -5.16
C ALA A 48 3.93 5.18 -4.83
N GLU A 49 3.02 5.43 -3.88
CA GLU A 49 1.94 4.51 -3.58
C GLU A 49 0.96 4.37 -4.76
N TYR A 50 0.54 5.48 -5.37
CA TYR A 50 -0.32 5.47 -6.55
C TYR A 50 0.23 4.57 -7.67
N PHE A 51 1.54 4.64 -7.94
CA PHE A 51 2.18 3.82 -8.98
C PHE A 51 2.35 2.35 -8.57
N LYS A 52 2.39 2.05 -7.26
CA LYS A 52 2.25 0.67 -6.75
C LYS A 52 0.82 0.16 -6.93
N MET A 53 -0.17 1.04 -6.84
CA MET A 53 -1.61 0.74 -6.98
C MET A 53 -2.15 0.77 -8.42
N ALA A 54 -1.32 1.10 -9.41
CA ALA A 54 -1.76 1.21 -10.80
C ALA A 54 -2.17 -0.16 -11.37
N GLU A 55 -3.00 -0.17 -12.42
CA GLU A 55 -3.40 -1.40 -13.13
C GLU A 55 -2.20 -2.23 -13.60
N LYS A 56 -1.08 -1.55 -13.86
CA LYS A 56 0.25 -2.14 -14.07
C LYS A 56 1.21 -1.48 -13.09
N PRO A 57 1.49 -2.09 -11.93
CA PRO A 57 2.45 -1.55 -10.97
C PRO A 57 3.82 -1.39 -11.62
N ASP A 58 4.43 -0.22 -11.48
CA ASP A 58 5.81 0.03 -11.92
C ASP A 58 6.69 0.37 -10.71
N PRO A 59 7.41 -0.63 -10.17
CA PRO A 59 8.26 -0.43 -9.00
C PRO A 59 9.41 0.55 -9.27
N ASN A 60 9.84 0.74 -10.53
CA ASN A 60 10.89 1.71 -10.86
C ASN A 60 10.37 3.14 -10.78
N ILE A 61 9.13 3.39 -11.21
CA ILE A 61 8.51 4.71 -11.05
C ILE A 61 8.29 5.00 -9.57
N ALA A 62 7.76 4.04 -8.80
CA ALA A 62 7.60 4.19 -7.35
C ALA A 62 8.93 4.52 -6.66
N LYS A 63 10.01 3.80 -7.01
CA LYS A 63 11.36 4.07 -6.54
C LYS A 63 11.81 5.52 -6.81
N ARG A 64 11.63 6.02 -8.03
CA ARG A 64 12.01 7.41 -8.40
C ARG A 64 11.30 8.46 -7.56
N TYR A 65 10.02 8.25 -7.25
CA TYR A 65 9.27 9.15 -6.39
C TYR A 65 9.75 9.12 -4.94
N LEU A 66 10.00 7.92 -4.40
CA LEU A 66 10.57 7.76 -3.06
C LEU A 66 11.96 8.41 -2.95
N GLU A 67 12.83 8.19 -3.95
CA GLU A 67 14.14 8.85 -4.01
C GLU A 67 14.02 10.37 -4.07
N THR A 68 13.02 10.91 -4.79
CA THR A 68 12.77 12.35 -4.87
C THR A 68 12.28 12.91 -3.53
N ALA A 69 11.40 12.20 -2.82
CA ALA A 69 11.00 12.55 -1.46
C ALA A 69 12.21 12.61 -0.51
N LEU A 70 13.09 11.60 -0.59
CA LEU A 70 14.28 11.50 0.25
C LEU A 70 15.38 12.53 -0.09
N ARG A 71 15.37 13.12 -1.30
CA ARG A 71 16.24 14.28 -1.61
C ARG A 71 15.83 15.53 -0.84
N ILE A 72 14.55 15.66 -0.50
CA ILE A 72 14.00 16.78 0.27
C ILE A 72 14.15 16.49 1.77
N GLN A 73 13.68 15.33 2.22
CA GLN A 73 13.73 14.89 3.62
C GLN A 73 14.38 13.51 3.72
N LYS A 74 15.69 13.48 3.98
CA LYS A 74 16.52 12.26 3.96
C LYS A 74 16.11 11.21 4.99
N ASP A 75 15.54 11.65 6.10
CA ASP A 75 15.14 10.86 7.26
C ASP A 75 13.63 10.58 7.29
N HIS A 76 12.90 10.83 6.19
CA HIS A 76 11.45 10.58 6.14
C HIS A 76 11.15 9.09 6.37
N PRO A 77 10.44 8.69 7.45
CA PRO A 77 10.41 7.30 7.89
C PRO A 77 9.72 6.38 6.90
N VAL A 78 8.51 6.73 6.46
CA VAL A 78 7.72 5.93 5.52
C VAL A 78 8.39 5.81 4.15
N ALA A 79 9.11 6.85 3.71
CA ALA A 79 9.79 6.83 2.42
C ALA A 79 11.00 5.89 2.45
N ASN A 80 11.79 5.96 3.54
CA ASN A 80 12.89 5.04 3.79
C ASN A 80 12.40 3.60 3.95
N TYR A 81 11.31 3.37 4.71
CA TYR A 81 10.72 2.03 4.87
C TYR A 81 10.35 1.41 3.51
N ARG A 82 9.57 2.15 2.70
CA ARG A 82 9.11 1.66 1.39
C ARG A 82 10.28 1.44 0.43
N LEU A 83 11.29 2.32 0.44
CA LEU A 83 12.48 2.16 -0.39
C LEU A 83 13.34 0.97 0.06
N GLY A 84 13.48 0.76 1.36
CA GLY A 84 14.14 -0.42 1.94
C GLY A 84 13.47 -1.72 1.51
N TYR A 85 12.14 -1.75 1.49
CA TYR A 85 11.37 -2.88 0.98
C TYR A 85 11.61 -3.15 -0.51
N LEU A 86 11.64 -2.11 -1.36
CA LEU A 86 11.98 -2.29 -2.78
C LEU A 86 13.38 -2.88 -2.98
N PHE A 87 14.36 -2.44 -2.18
CA PHE A 87 15.70 -3.02 -2.20
C PHE A 87 15.74 -4.46 -1.71
N TYR A 88 14.99 -4.78 -0.64
CA TYR A 88 14.85 -6.15 -0.15
C TYR A 88 14.31 -7.08 -1.23
N ARG A 89 13.27 -6.66 -1.95
CA ARG A 89 12.67 -7.43 -3.06
C ARG A 89 13.60 -7.64 -4.25
N ASN A 90 14.54 -6.73 -4.47
CA ASN A 90 15.56 -6.84 -5.50
C ASN A 90 16.82 -7.57 -5.03
N ASN A 91 16.80 -8.19 -3.85
CA ASN A 91 17.95 -8.83 -3.20
C ASN A 91 19.13 -7.87 -2.94
N GLU A 92 18.89 -6.56 -2.91
CA GLU A 92 19.90 -5.54 -2.58
C GLU A 92 19.98 -5.33 -1.06
N TYR A 93 20.28 -6.40 -0.30
CA TYR A 93 20.11 -6.47 1.15
C TYR A 93 20.86 -5.37 1.93
N THR A 94 22.08 -5.01 1.52
CA THR A 94 22.85 -3.94 2.18
C THR A 94 22.15 -2.58 2.08
N LYS A 95 21.54 -2.28 0.92
CA LYS A 95 20.77 -1.04 0.73
C LYS A 95 19.46 -1.10 1.51
N ALA A 96 18.83 -2.27 1.56
CA ALA A 96 17.63 -2.50 2.35
C ALA A 96 17.87 -2.21 3.84
N ILE A 97 18.93 -2.77 4.44
CA ILE A 97 19.33 -2.51 5.82
C ILE A 97 19.54 -1.01 6.08
N PHE A 98 20.27 -0.32 5.19
CA PHE A 98 20.51 1.11 5.32
C PHE A 98 19.19 1.91 5.41
N HIS A 99 18.25 1.63 4.51
CA HIS A 99 16.97 2.33 4.47
C HIS A 99 16.04 1.93 5.61
N PHE A 100 15.98 0.66 6.02
CA PHE A 100 15.20 0.27 7.20
C PHE A 100 15.74 0.91 8.48
N GLY A 101 17.07 0.97 8.65
CA GLY A 101 17.69 1.70 9.76
C GLY A 101 17.27 3.17 9.78
N LYS A 102 17.33 3.86 8.63
CA LYS A 102 16.83 5.24 8.52
C LYS A 102 15.35 5.40 8.80
N ALA A 103 14.54 4.41 8.48
CA ALA A 103 13.11 4.43 8.78
C ALA A 103 12.84 4.31 10.28
N LEU A 104 13.62 3.49 10.99
CA LEU A 104 13.54 3.27 12.43
C LEU A 104 14.12 4.43 13.24
N ASP A 105 15.15 5.11 12.72
CA ASP A 105 15.74 6.32 13.32
C ASP A 105 14.85 7.57 13.21
N GLY A 106 13.66 7.44 12.61
CA GLY A 106 12.71 8.52 12.36
C GLY A 106 12.21 9.23 13.62
N SER A 107 11.82 10.50 13.49
CA SER A 107 11.28 11.28 14.63
C SER A 107 9.90 10.77 15.06
N ALA A 108 9.60 10.85 16.37
CA ALA A 108 8.35 10.36 16.98
C ALA A 108 7.04 10.97 16.42
N THR A 109 7.10 12.07 15.68
CA THR A 109 5.92 12.75 15.10
C THR A 109 5.59 12.31 13.67
N GLU A 110 6.51 11.62 12.98
CA GLU A 110 6.33 11.10 11.60
C GLU A 110 6.78 9.62 11.50
N GLY A 111 6.92 8.96 12.65
CA GLY A 111 7.45 7.60 12.79
C GLY A 111 6.60 6.53 12.12
N LEU A 112 7.20 5.35 11.92
CA LEU A 112 6.48 4.16 11.48
C LEU A 112 5.43 3.76 12.52
N ASN A 113 4.31 3.18 12.08
CA ASN A 113 3.39 2.54 13.01
C ASN A 113 4.01 1.26 13.61
N ASP A 114 3.39 0.68 14.64
CA ASP A 114 3.93 -0.49 15.36
C ASP A 114 4.19 -1.68 14.41
N THR A 115 3.31 -1.89 13.43
CA THR A 115 3.43 -3.00 12.48
C THR A 115 4.59 -2.76 11.52
N GLN A 116 4.73 -1.56 10.98
CA GLN A 116 5.85 -1.17 10.13
C GLN A 116 7.18 -1.19 10.89
N THR A 117 7.19 -0.79 12.17
CA THR A 117 8.36 -0.85 13.04
C THR A 117 8.80 -2.30 13.27
N MET A 118 7.85 -3.18 13.60
CA MET A 118 8.11 -4.61 13.74
C MET A 118 8.67 -5.20 12.44
N LEU A 119 8.02 -4.91 11.31
CA LEU A 119 8.42 -5.44 10.01
C LEU A 119 9.76 -4.89 9.54
N ALA A 120 10.07 -3.61 9.76
CA ALA A 120 11.38 -3.03 9.45
C ALA A 120 12.52 -3.73 10.20
N ASN A 121 12.36 -3.95 11.50
CA ASN A 121 13.33 -4.71 12.31
C ASN A 121 13.49 -6.14 11.78
N MET A 122 12.36 -6.81 11.48
CA MET A 122 12.36 -8.15 10.92
C MET A 122 13.08 -8.24 9.56
N PHE A 123 12.84 -7.27 8.66
CA PHE A 123 13.52 -7.21 7.38
C PHE A 123 15.02 -6.99 7.55
N MET A 124 15.46 -6.15 8.49
CA MET A 124 16.89 -5.98 8.78
C MET A 124 17.55 -7.28 9.24
N VAL A 125 16.91 -8.01 10.15
CA VAL A 125 17.41 -9.31 10.61
C VAL A 125 17.50 -10.30 9.45
N ASN A 126 16.44 -10.40 8.62
CA ASN A 126 16.45 -11.30 7.46
C ASN A 126 17.54 -10.91 6.44
N CYS A 127 17.72 -9.62 6.16
CA CYS A 127 18.82 -9.15 5.31
C CYS A 127 20.18 -9.58 5.86
N GLY A 128 20.42 -9.42 7.17
CA GLY A 128 21.66 -9.85 7.82
C GLY A 128 21.91 -11.35 7.70
N ILE A 129 20.86 -12.16 7.91
CA ILE A 129 20.90 -13.62 7.73
C ILE A 129 21.25 -13.99 6.28
N ARG A 130 20.61 -13.33 5.30
CA ARG A 130 20.86 -13.60 3.87
C ARG A 130 22.27 -13.22 3.44
N ILE A 131 22.77 -12.07 3.89
CA ILE A 131 24.16 -11.66 3.66
C ILE A 131 25.11 -12.69 4.27
N ALA A 132 24.90 -13.11 5.52
CA ALA A 132 25.73 -14.12 6.16
C ALA A 132 25.73 -15.45 5.38
N LYS A 133 24.57 -15.86 4.86
CA LYS A 133 24.43 -17.07 4.01
C LYS A 133 25.21 -16.92 2.70
N GLU A 134 25.10 -15.79 2.02
CA GLU A 134 25.86 -15.52 0.79
C GLU A 134 27.37 -15.53 1.04
N SER A 135 27.83 -14.91 2.13
CA SER A 135 29.24 -14.94 2.53
C SER A 135 29.74 -16.36 2.82
N ILE A 136 28.93 -17.20 3.47
CA ILE A 136 29.27 -18.61 3.70
C ILE A 136 29.40 -19.37 2.37
N LEU A 137 28.49 -19.16 1.42
CA LEU A 137 28.55 -19.80 0.10
C LEU A 137 29.77 -19.33 -0.71
N GLU A 138 30.12 -18.04 -0.63
CA GLU A 138 31.29 -17.49 -1.30
C GLU A 138 32.57 -18.11 -0.73
N ILE A 139 32.69 -18.20 0.60
CA ILE A 139 33.78 -18.91 1.27
C ILE A 139 33.87 -20.36 0.77
N GLN A 140 32.76 -21.09 0.69
CA GLN A 140 32.74 -22.46 0.16
C GLN A 140 33.24 -22.56 -1.28
N SER A 141 32.87 -21.62 -2.16
CA SER A 141 33.35 -21.61 -3.56
C SER A 141 34.85 -21.37 -3.67
N ILE A 142 35.43 -20.66 -2.69
CA ILE A 142 36.88 -20.46 -2.56
C ILE A 142 37.53 -21.71 -1.95
N GLU A 143 36.87 -22.36 -0.98
CA GLU A 143 37.37 -23.52 -0.24
C GLU A 143 37.26 -24.86 -1.00
N GLU A 144 36.31 -25.04 -1.92
CA GLU A 144 36.26 -26.21 -2.83
C GLU A 144 37.52 -26.32 -3.70
N ASN A 145 38.27 -25.22 -3.85
CA ASN A 145 39.58 -25.20 -4.51
C ASN A 145 40.77 -25.47 -3.55
N LEU A 146 40.59 -25.56 -2.22
CA LEU A 146 41.72 -25.56 -1.27
C LEU A 146 41.62 -26.41 0.03
N TYR A 147 40.50 -27.02 0.47
CA TYR A 147 40.39 -27.55 1.86
C TYR A 147 39.71 -28.94 2.11
N SER A 148 39.90 -29.49 3.33
CA SER A 148 39.58 -30.87 3.79
C SER A 148 38.19 -31.06 4.43
N ASP A 149 37.74 -32.31 4.63
CA ASP A 149 36.36 -32.65 5.04
C ASP A 149 35.91 -32.11 6.42
N LEU A 150 36.82 -31.84 7.35
CA LEU A 150 36.51 -31.35 8.71
C LEU A 150 35.99 -29.89 8.73
N GLU A 151 36.40 -29.08 7.75
CA GLU A 151 35.96 -27.68 7.62
C GLU A 151 34.57 -27.60 7.00
N LYS A 152 34.24 -28.52 6.08
CA LYS A 152 32.89 -28.65 5.49
C LYS A 152 31.82 -28.93 6.55
N GLU A 153 32.11 -29.77 7.54
CA GLU A 153 31.16 -30.08 8.62
C GLU A 153 30.87 -28.87 9.52
N ARG A 154 31.89 -28.08 9.87
CA ARG A 154 31.73 -26.87 10.70
C ARG A 154 30.88 -25.82 9.98
N VAL A 155 31.11 -25.63 8.69
CA VAL A 155 30.34 -24.68 7.87
C VAL A 155 28.87 -25.14 7.74
N GLN A 156 28.64 -26.44 7.51
CA GLN A 156 27.28 -26.98 7.43
C GLN A 156 26.54 -26.89 8.79
N LYS A 157 27.25 -27.01 9.91
CA LYS A 157 26.68 -26.77 11.25
C LYS A 157 26.21 -25.32 11.41
N TYR A 158 27.06 -24.33 11.09
CA TYR A 158 26.67 -22.92 11.18
C TYR A 158 25.50 -22.58 10.23
N ARG A 159 25.46 -23.20 9.05
CA ARG A 159 24.33 -23.07 8.11
C ARG A 159 23.02 -23.52 8.73
N ASN A 160 23.01 -24.67 9.41
CA ASN A 160 21.82 -25.20 10.07
C ASN A 160 21.41 -24.36 11.30
N GLU A 161 22.38 -23.76 12.00
CA GLU A 161 22.12 -22.93 13.18
C GLU A 161 21.63 -21.51 12.84
N ILE A 162 22.11 -20.92 11.72
CA ILE A 162 21.62 -19.62 11.21
C ILE A 162 20.17 -19.72 10.69
N LEU A 163 19.70 -20.93 10.36
CA LEU A 163 18.40 -21.20 9.74
C LEU A 163 17.19 -21.09 10.70
N VAL A 164 17.34 -20.59 11.93
CA VAL A 164 16.27 -20.65 12.93
C VAL A 164 15.68 -19.28 13.24
N LEU A 165 14.64 -18.94 12.48
CA LEU A 165 13.30 -18.63 13.01
C LEU A 165 12.31 -19.02 11.90
N ASP A 166 11.39 -19.90 12.26
CA ASP A 166 10.37 -20.55 11.45
C ASP A 166 9.97 -19.68 10.24
N GLU A 167 10.46 -20.05 9.04
CA GLU A 167 10.19 -19.34 7.78
C GLU A 167 8.68 -19.16 7.61
N ASP A 168 7.89 -20.13 8.07
CA ASP A 168 6.44 -20.09 8.14
C ASP A 168 5.89 -19.01 9.09
N VAL A 169 6.50 -18.80 10.27
CA VAL A 169 6.09 -17.73 11.20
C VAL A 169 6.44 -16.37 10.60
N PHE A 170 7.59 -16.25 9.97
CA PHE A 170 8.01 -15.05 9.25
C PHE A 170 7.07 -14.75 8.09
N GLU A 171 6.72 -15.75 7.28
CA GLU A 171 5.75 -15.67 6.18
C GLU A 171 4.37 -15.24 6.66
N ARG A 172 3.91 -15.78 7.80
CA ARG A 172 2.61 -15.43 8.41
C ARG A 172 2.54 -13.98 8.90
N MET A 173 3.67 -13.32 9.15
CA MET A 173 3.67 -11.90 9.55
C MET A 173 3.49 -10.95 8.36
N PHE A 174 3.66 -11.42 7.12
CA PHE A 174 3.59 -10.56 5.95
C PHE A 174 2.20 -10.29 5.44
N TYR A 175 1.23 -11.13 5.78
CA TYR A 175 -0.10 -11.01 5.23
C TYR A 175 -1.13 -11.04 6.35
N ARG A 176 -2.17 -10.25 6.15
CA ARG A 176 -3.31 -10.19 7.04
C ARG A 176 -4.59 -10.30 6.24
N LYS A 177 -5.55 -10.94 6.88
CA LYS A 177 -6.91 -11.13 6.41
C LYS A 177 -7.84 -10.46 7.40
N ILE A 178 -8.68 -9.56 6.91
CA ILE A 178 -9.67 -8.83 7.69
C ILE A 178 -11.05 -9.33 7.27
N GLU A 179 -11.73 -10.03 8.16
CA GLU A 179 -13.10 -10.51 7.95
C GLU A 179 -14.00 -9.89 9.01
N ASN A 180 -15.07 -9.22 8.58
CA ASN A 180 -16.02 -8.54 9.48
C ASN A 180 -15.33 -7.60 10.50
N GLY A 181 -14.31 -6.88 10.05
CA GLY A 181 -13.53 -5.96 10.90
C GLY A 181 -12.48 -6.63 11.79
N MET A 182 -12.41 -7.97 11.85
CA MET A 182 -11.41 -8.69 12.64
C MET A 182 -10.20 -9.06 11.78
N ALA A 183 -9.03 -8.56 12.14
CA ALA A 183 -7.77 -8.88 11.48
C ALA A 183 -7.14 -10.17 12.04
N SER A 184 -6.67 -11.04 11.14
CA SER A 184 -5.92 -12.26 11.44
C SER A 184 -4.68 -12.35 10.54
N ARG A 185 -3.60 -12.94 11.03
CA ARG A 185 -2.36 -13.17 10.27
C ARG A 185 -2.46 -14.46 9.44
N ILE A 186 -1.93 -14.45 8.22
CA ILE A 186 -1.93 -15.60 7.30
C ILE A 186 -0.59 -15.69 6.58
N SER A 187 -0.18 -16.89 6.13
CA SER A 187 1.06 -17.10 5.37
C SER A 187 0.98 -16.61 3.93
N GLU A 188 2.11 -16.57 3.24
CA GLU A 188 2.17 -16.31 1.80
C GLU A 188 1.44 -17.39 0.99
N SER A 189 1.63 -18.65 1.37
CA SER A 189 0.95 -19.80 0.77
C SER A 189 -0.57 -19.72 0.94
N GLU A 190 -1.06 -19.35 2.13
CA GLU A 190 -2.48 -19.09 2.37
C GLU A 190 -2.98 -17.91 1.52
N PHE A 191 -2.25 -16.80 1.51
CA PHE A 191 -2.60 -15.61 0.72
C PHE A 191 -2.76 -15.93 -0.78
N ALA A 192 -1.83 -16.70 -1.34
CA ALA A 192 -1.80 -17.03 -2.77
C ALA A 192 -3.01 -17.87 -3.22
N VAL A 193 -3.47 -18.80 -2.38
CA VAL A 193 -4.58 -19.71 -2.72
C VAL A 193 -5.93 -19.26 -2.15
N PHE A 194 -5.98 -18.23 -1.32
CA PHE A 194 -7.22 -17.81 -0.66
C PHE A 194 -8.27 -17.36 -1.68
N GLN A 195 -9.49 -17.89 -1.56
CA GLN A 195 -10.64 -17.52 -2.40
C GLN A 195 -11.83 -17.11 -1.52
N PRO A 196 -12.69 -16.20 -2.00
CA PRO A 196 -13.90 -15.82 -1.26
C PRO A 196 -14.77 -17.04 -0.99
N LYS A 197 -15.26 -17.17 0.26
CA LYS A 197 -16.12 -18.29 0.67
C LYS A 197 -17.59 -17.89 0.68
N GLY A 198 -18.45 -18.68 0.04
CA GLY A 198 -19.89 -18.44 0.06
C GLY A 198 -20.26 -17.05 -0.48
N LYS A 199 -21.04 -16.27 0.27
CA LYS A 199 -21.46 -14.90 -0.11
C LYS A 199 -20.45 -13.83 0.33
N GLN A 200 -19.16 -14.07 0.10
CA GLN A 200 -18.10 -13.15 0.50
C GLN A 200 -17.57 -12.36 -0.70
N VAL A 201 -17.53 -11.03 -0.59
CA VAL A 201 -16.83 -10.18 -1.56
C VAL A 201 -15.45 -9.85 -1.00
N MET A 202 -14.41 -10.13 -1.76
CA MET A 202 -13.03 -10.00 -1.32
C MET A 202 -12.29 -8.87 -2.05
N LEU A 203 -11.62 -8.02 -1.30
CA LEU A 203 -10.63 -7.06 -1.80
C LEU A 203 -9.23 -7.62 -1.55
N ARG A 204 -8.46 -7.88 -2.60
CA ARG A 204 -7.06 -8.33 -2.49
C ARG A 204 -6.10 -7.21 -2.86
N ILE A 205 -5.11 -7.00 -2.00
CA ILE A 205 -4.01 -6.04 -2.17
C ILE A 205 -2.70 -6.83 -2.17
N SER A 206 -2.02 -6.83 -3.31
CA SER A 206 -0.77 -7.55 -3.52
C SER A 206 0.26 -6.68 -4.23
N ASP A 207 1.47 -7.20 -4.41
CA ASP A 207 2.50 -6.50 -5.20
C ASP A 207 2.17 -6.47 -6.70
N GLN A 208 1.26 -7.34 -7.16
CA GLN A 208 0.76 -7.35 -8.54
C GLN A 208 -0.37 -6.33 -8.77
N GLY A 209 -0.77 -5.62 -7.72
CA GLY A 209 -1.84 -4.63 -7.75
C GLY A 209 -3.01 -5.02 -6.87
N ARG A 210 -4.16 -4.43 -7.17
CA ARG A 210 -5.38 -4.52 -6.36
C ARG A 210 -6.51 -5.06 -7.19
N GLU A 211 -7.26 -5.97 -6.62
CA GLU A 211 -8.37 -6.61 -7.29
C GLU A 211 -9.54 -6.82 -6.32
N ILE A 212 -10.74 -6.80 -6.86
CA ILE A 212 -11.94 -7.27 -6.16
C ILE A 212 -12.39 -8.58 -6.80
N LEU A 213 -12.69 -9.56 -5.94
CA LEU A 213 -13.18 -10.87 -6.32
C LEU A 213 -14.59 -11.04 -5.76
N PHE A 214 -15.51 -11.44 -6.62
CA PHE A 214 -16.90 -11.67 -6.29
C PHE A 214 -17.21 -13.17 -6.12
N PRO A 215 -18.26 -13.54 -5.35
CA PRO A 215 -18.69 -14.93 -5.15
C PRO A 215 -18.95 -15.74 -6.42
N ASP A 216 -19.28 -15.07 -7.52
CA ASP A 216 -19.55 -15.69 -8.82
C ASP A 216 -18.27 -15.97 -9.63
N GLY A 217 -17.10 -15.68 -9.05
CA GLY A 217 -15.80 -15.83 -9.70
C GLY A 217 -15.41 -14.65 -10.58
N PHE A 218 -16.24 -13.61 -10.70
CA PHE A 218 -15.87 -12.40 -11.42
C PHE A 218 -14.75 -11.66 -10.67
N THR A 219 -13.71 -11.26 -11.40
CA THR A 219 -12.59 -10.51 -10.85
C THR A 219 -12.38 -9.21 -11.62
N LEU A 220 -11.98 -8.17 -10.90
CA LEU A 220 -11.76 -6.85 -11.49
C LEU A 220 -10.51 -6.22 -10.87
N SER A 221 -9.55 -5.88 -11.72
CA SER A 221 -8.41 -5.05 -11.34
C SER A 221 -8.85 -3.61 -11.06
N LEU A 222 -8.32 -3.01 -10.00
CA LEU A 222 -8.74 -1.73 -9.46
C LEU A 222 -7.65 -0.69 -9.61
N ASN A 223 -7.99 0.43 -10.24
CA ASN A 223 -7.19 1.65 -10.10
C ASN A 223 -7.37 2.24 -8.68
N PRO A 224 -6.56 3.26 -8.29
CA PRO A 224 -6.61 3.80 -6.94
C PRO A 224 -7.99 4.31 -6.51
N VAL A 225 -8.68 5.09 -7.34
CA VAL A 225 -10.00 5.64 -7.01
C VAL A 225 -11.03 4.52 -6.85
N SER A 226 -10.99 3.52 -7.71
CA SER A 226 -11.84 2.33 -7.65
C SER A 226 -11.57 1.49 -6.41
N PHE A 227 -10.31 1.36 -5.99
CA PHE A 227 -9.96 0.72 -4.73
C PHE A 227 -10.64 1.41 -3.54
N TYR A 228 -10.50 2.73 -3.41
CA TYR A 228 -11.10 3.47 -2.30
C TYR A 228 -12.63 3.43 -2.33
N LEU A 229 -13.23 3.41 -3.52
CA LEU A 229 -14.67 3.19 -3.70
C LEU A 229 -15.10 1.85 -3.10
N PHE A 230 -14.48 0.74 -3.55
CA PHE A 230 -14.86 -0.59 -3.10
C PHE A 230 -14.51 -0.83 -1.63
N TYR A 231 -13.35 -0.36 -1.18
CA TYR A 231 -12.98 -0.39 0.24
C TYR A 231 -14.06 0.32 1.09
N GLY A 232 -14.49 1.51 0.68
CA GLY A 232 -15.56 2.24 1.34
C GLY A 232 -16.88 1.48 1.40
N LEU A 233 -17.30 0.83 0.31
CA LEU A 233 -18.52 0.03 0.26
C LEU A 233 -18.44 -1.25 1.12
N LEU A 234 -17.27 -1.90 1.17
CA LEU A 234 -17.06 -3.16 1.91
C LEU A 234 -16.87 -2.96 3.41
N THR A 235 -16.56 -1.73 3.84
CA THR A 235 -16.35 -1.34 5.24
C THR A 235 -17.45 -0.42 5.77
N ALA A 236 -18.52 -0.23 4.99
CA ALA A 236 -19.62 0.64 5.34
C ALA A 236 -20.50 -0.01 6.43
N GLU A 237 -20.74 0.73 7.52
CA GLU A 237 -21.74 0.38 8.55
C GLU A 237 -23.13 0.94 8.21
N GLU A 238 -23.18 1.94 7.31
CA GLU A 238 -24.40 2.60 6.86
C GLU A 238 -24.35 2.83 5.34
N PHE A 239 -25.51 3.06 4.73
CA PHE A 239 -25.59 3.38 3.30
C PHE A 239 -24.80 4.65 2.95
N LEU A 240 -23.85 4.51 2.03
CA LEU A 240 -23.01 5.61 1.56
C LEU A 240 -23.59 6.28 0.33
N THR A 241 -23.73 7.60 0.38
CA THR A 241 -24.09 8.40 -0.80
C THR A 241 -22.87 8.70 -1.68
N TYR A 242 -23.08 9.22 -2.89
CA TYR A 242 -21.99 9.73 -3.73
C TYR A 242 -21.13 10.77 -3.01
N ARG A 243 -21.74 11.59 -2.15
CA ARG A 243 -21.05 12.60 -1.34
C ARG A 243 -20.21 11.99 -0.22
N ASP A 244 -20.72 10.95 0.45
CA ASP A 244 -19.96 10.25 1.50
C ASP A 244 -18.74 9.55 0.90
N LEU A 245 -18.93 8.89 -0.24
CA LEU A 245 -17.84 8.27 -1.00
C LEU A 245 -16.82 9.31 -1.45
N LYS A 246 -17.26 10.48 -1.94
CA LYS A 246 -16.36 11.59 -2.27
C LYS A 246 -15.50 11.98 -1.08
N ARG A 247 -16.15 12.27 0.06
CA ARG A 247 -15.45 12.70 1.27
C ARG A 247 -14.43 11.66 1.71
N LYS A 248 -14.82 10.38 1.75
CA LYS A 248 -13.94 9.26 2.13
C LYS A 248 -12.76 9.13 1.16
N ILE A 249 -13.01 9.06 -0.15
CA ILE A 249 -11.96 8.91 -1.17
C ILE A 249 -10.99 10.10 -1.12
N THR A 250 -11.48 11.34 -1.07
CA THR A 250 -10.61 12.51 -0.98
C THR A 250 -9.79 12.52 0.31
N MET A 251 -10.38 12.11 1.43
CA MET A 251 -9.66 12.01 2.70
C MET A 251 -8.57 10.93 2.67
N TRP A 252 -8.82 9.79 2.03
CA TRP A 252 -7.93 8.63 2.04
C TRP A 252 -6.84 8.65 0.98
N SER A 253 -7.13 9.26 -0.17
CA SER A 253 -6.23 9.28 -1.32
C SER A 253 -5.55 10.62 -1.55
N GLU A 254 -6.06 11.68 -0.92
CA GLU A 254 -5.74 13.08 -1.23
C GLU A 254 -5.98 13.46 -2.70
N LEU A 255 -6.67 12.60 -3.46
CA LEU A 255 -7.10 12.87 -4.83
C LEU A 255 -8.39 13.69 -4.79
N GLU A 256 -8.41 14.76 -5.59
CA GLU A 256 -9.65 15.49 -5.84
C GLU A 256 -10.54 14.65 -6.76
N VAL A 257 -11.69 14.22 -6.21
CA VAL A 257 -12.74 13.53 -6.95
C VAL A 257 -14.04 14.31 -6.83
N THR A 258 -14.82 14.37 -7.90
CA THR A 258 -16.15 14.98 -7.86
C THR A 258 -17.22 13.92 -7.60
N GLU A 259 -18.39 14.35 -7.13
CA GLU A 259 -19.54 13.44 -6.99
C GLU A 259 -19.97 12.88 -8.36
N ASP A 260 -19.79 13.65 -9.44
CA ASP A 260 -20.12 13.18 -10.79
C ASP A 260 -19.16 12.10 -11.25
N ASN A 261 -17.86 12.21 -10.95
CA ASN A 261 -16.90 11.13 -11.24
C ASN A 261 -17.32 9.83 -10.55
N ILE A 262 -17.74 9.90 -9.29
CA ILE A 262 -18.18 8.73 -8.51
C ILE A 262 -19.47 8.15 -9.09
N ARG A 263 -20.44 9.00 -9.41
CA ARG A 263 -21.70 8.59 -10.05
C ARG A 263 -21.44 7.87 -11.37
N GLN A 264 -20.60 8.43 -12.23
CA GLN A 264 -20.23 7.81 -13.51
C GLN A 264 -19.48 6.50 -13.32
N MET A 265 -18.64 6.40 -12.29
CA MET A 265 -17.89 5.19 -11.97
C MET A 265 -18.82 4.07 -11.49
N ILE A 266 -19.74 4.37 -10.56
CA ILE A 266 -20.78 3.41 -10.11
C ILE A 266 -21.67 3.01 -11.28
N SER A 267 -22.07 3.95 -12.15
CA SER A 267 -22.87 3.65 -13.35
C SER A 267 -22.13 2.76 -14.36
N ARG A 268 -20.81 2.85 -14.43
CA ARG A 268 -19.99 1.94 -15.23
C ARG A 268 -19.92 0.55 -14.60
N TYR A 269 -19.68 0.48 -13.30
CA TYR A 269 -19.62 -0.81 -12.60
C TYR A 269 -20.95 -1.53 -12.55
N SER A 270 -22.06 -0.81 -12.40
CA SER A 270 -23.39 -1.43 -12.42
C SER A 270 -23.77 -2.07 -13.76
N ARG A 271 -23.11 -1.65 -14.86
CA ARG A 271 -23.28 -2.25 -16.19
C ARG A 271 -22.29 -3.38 -16.47
N ASN A 272 -21.09 -3.31 -15.92
CA ASN A 272 -19.97 -4.19 -16.29
C ASN A 272 -19.72 -5.31 -15.30
N ILE A 273 -20.18 -5.19 -14.06
CA ILE A 273 -20.03 -6.23 -13.03
C ILE A 273 -21.31 -7.08 -13.02
N PRO A 274 -21.20 -8.40 -13.27
CA PRO A 274 -22.34 -9.30 -13.16
C PRO A 274 -22.98 -9.21 -11.78
N LEU A 275 -24.31 -9.29 -11.72
CA LEU A 275 -25.05 -9.28 -10.45
C LEU A 275 -24.75 -8.06 -9.55
N TRP A 276 -24.31 -6.91 -10.11
CA TRP A 276 -24.02 -5.71 -9.32
C TRP A 276 -25.10 -5.36 -8.30
N ASN A 277 -26.38 -5.38 -8.71
CA ASN A 277 -27.50 -5.03 -7.84
C ASN A 277 -27.75 -6.06 -6.71
N VAL A 278 -27.18 -7.26 -6.83
CA VAL A 278 -27.21 -8.29 -5.78
C VAL A 278 -26.13 -8.00 -4.74
N PHE A 279 -24.95 -7.52 -5.16
CA PHE A 279 -23.84 -7.22 -4.25
C PHE A 279 -23.95 -5.83 -3.61
N PHE A 280 -24.35 -4.83 -4.40
CA PHE A 280 -24.40 -3.42 -4.00
C PHE A 280 -25.75 -2.79 -4.40
N PRO A 281 -26.85 -3.17 -3.73
CA PRO A 281 -28.16 -2.61 -4.02
C PRO A 281 -28.17 -1.11 -3.76
N SER A 282 -28.81 -0.36 -4.65
CA SER A 282 -29.10 1.05 -4.43
C SER A 282 -30.37 1.21 -3.63
N THR A 283 -30.33 2.00 -2.55
CA THR A 283 -31.52 2.42 -1.80
C THR A 283 -31.68 3.93 -1.82
N SER A 284 -32.87 4.42 -1.46
CA SER A 284 -33.12 5.85 -1.31
C SER A 284 -32.86 6.27 0.14
N VAL A 285 -31.86 7.13 0.35
CA VAL A 285 -31.54 7.72 1.66
C VAL A 285 -31.83 9.21 1.65
N VAL A 286 -32.21 9.76 2.80
CA VAL A 286 -32.44 11.21 2.95
C VAL A 286 -31.11 11.88 3.25
N ASN A 287 -30.72 12.83 2.40
CA ASN A 287 -29.54 13.66 2.65
C ASN A 287 -29.85 14.64 3.80
N PRO A 288 -29.09 14.61 4.92
CA PRO A 288 -29.40 15.41 6.12
C PRO A 288 -29.36 16.92 5.89
N GLU A 289 -28.52 17.40 4.96
CA GLU A 289 -28.31 18.84 4.73
C GLU A 289 -29.32 19.43 3.75
N SER A 290 -29.69 18.67 2.72
CA SER A 290 -30.59 19.15 1.67
C SER A 290 -32.02 18.65 1.81
N ASN A 291 -32.27 17.71 2.72
CA ASN A 291 -33.52 16.98 2.91
C ASN A 291 -34.05 16.30 1.61
N ARG A 292 -33.16 16.11 0.63
CA ARG A 292 -33.48 15.45 -0.64
C ARG A 292 -33.19 13.97 -0.56
N ARG A 293 -34.00 13.17 -1.25
CA ARG A 293 -33.73 11.74 -1.45
C ARG A 293 -32.61 11.57 -2.45
N VAL A 294 -31.58 10.81 -2.07
CA VAL A 294 -30.42 10.48 -2.89
C VAL A 294 -30.17 8.98 -2.87
N ALA A 295 -29.39 8.47 -3.83
CA ALA A 295 -29.01 7.07 -3.86
C ALA A 295 -27.94 6.78 -2.80
N GLY A 296 -28.15 5.73 -2.01
CA GLY A 296 -27.19 5.16 -1.07
C GLY A 296 -26.81 3.73 -1.46
N PHE A 297 -25.57 3.35 -1.19
CA PHE A 297 -24.99 2.06 -1.55
C PHE A 297 -24.30 1.44 -0.34
N MET A 298 -24.41 0.13 -0.20
CA MET A 298 -23.73 -0.66 0.83
C MET A 298 -23.61 -2.10 0.32
N LEU A 299 -22.68 -2.87 0.88
CA LEU A 299 -22.69 -4.33 0.68
C LEU A 299 -24.05 -4.90 1.11
N ALA A 300 -24.64 -5.74 0.26
CA ALA A 300 -25.96 -6.31 0.49
C ALA A 300 -26.02 -7.15 1.77
N GLU A 301 -27.20 -7.17 2.41
CA GLU A 301 -27.46 -8.00 3.57
C GLU A 301 -27.24 -9.49 3.25
N GLY A 302 -26.58 -10.19 4.16
CA GLY A 302 -26.20 -11.60 3.99
C GLY A 302 -24.94 -11.82 3.13
N PHE A 303 -24.30 -10.75 2.63
CA PHE A 303 -22.93 -10.79 2.12
C PHE A 303 -21.95 -10.33 3.20
N SER A 304 -20.75 -10.90 3.18
CA SER A 304 -19.63 -10.49 4.04
C SER A 304 -18.49 -9.91 3.23
N SER A 305 -17.68 -9.05 3.86
CA SER A 305 -16.45 -8.53 3.25
C SER A 305 -15.21 -9.25 3.78
N CYS A 306 -14.23 -9.40 2.89
CA CYS A 306 -12.89 -9.84 3.25
C CYS A 306 -11.86 -8.91 2.62
N ILE A 307 -10.91 -8.42 3.40
CA ILE A 307 -9.77 -7.67 2.87
C ILE A 307 -8.52 -8.52 3.10
N LEU A 308 -7.87 -8.88 2.01
CA LEU A 308 -6.62 -9.64 1.99
C LEU A 308 -5.50 -8.68 1.60
N CYS A 309 -4.53 -8.46 2.48
CA CYS A 309 -3.46 -7.50 2.20
C CYS A 309 -2.17 -7.88 2.92
N ARG A 310 -1.10 -7.15 2.60
CA ARG A 310 0.13 -7.25 3.37
C ARG A 310 -0.06 -6.69 4.78
N GLY A 311 0.66 -7.21 5.76
CA GLY A 311 0.64 -6.78 7.15
C GLY A 311 1.08 -5.32 7.32
N ASP A 312 2.02 -4.85 6.49
CA ASP A 312 2.49 -3.46 6.48
C ASP A 312 1.61 -2.50 5.69
N GLU A 313 0.60 -3.01 4.97
CA GLU A 313 -0.30 -2.16 4.21
C GLU A 313 -1.14 -1.34 5.19
N VAL A 314 -1.00 -0.02 5.15
CA VAL A 314 -1.84 0.88 5.95
C VAL A 314 -3.15 1.08 5.23
N LEU A 315 -4.23 0.56 5.79
CA LEU A 315 -5.55 0.68 5.18
C LEU A 315 -6.19 2.03 5.53
N PRO A 316 -7.15 2.48 4.69
CA PRO A 316 -7.85 3.72 4.98
C PRO A 316 -8.55 3.70 6.34
N GLY A 317 -8.20 4.67 7.20
CA GLY A 317 -8.75 4.79 8.56
C GLY A 317 -7.86 4.22 9.68
N GLU A 318 -6.69 3.67 9.37
CA GLU A 318 -5.74 3.11 10.37
C GLU A 318 -4.63 4.09 10.81
N LEU A 319 -4.70 5.38 10.44
CA LEU A 319 -3.72 6.42 10.80
C LEU A 319 -4.27 7.43 11.79
#